data_AF-A0ABD0VAK1-F1
#
_entry.id   AF-A0ABD0VAK1-F1
#
_cell.length_a   1.000
_cell.length_b   1.000
_cell.length_c   1.000
_cell.angle_alpha   90.00
_cell.angle_beta   90.00
_cell.angle_gamma   90.00
#
_symmetry.space_group_name_H-M   'P 1'
#
loop_
_entity.id
_entity.type
_entity.pdbx_description
1 polymer ?
#
loop_
_entity_poly.entity_id
_entity_poly.type
_entity_poly.pdbx_seq_one_letter_code
_entity_poly.pdbx_strand_id
1 'polypeptide(L)'
;MPKSAAKKPSLSRQPAAAVMDLKTIIHEHSLFFDRLVDLIPARFYVPVPDSDERPWFHGLSKSAKSSAKKESRENIKKARRARYDPERTASTLDLLKKTIDDEKKSLTALDEENPISDGDSGSDHEAEVEDPRPVGSGDRSVTYEELRHRLHRRIEELRGNRNTRTYDIPRGEKREKRKKTKMQNSKGGDASQGKRKRDEASGKDGHDDAMKKKENKSAKLDDISYGQVKLAGMEERGKKKRKFSKQQELDKAKKLEEAKKDPEKGKMIAEKHSWRAAMSRAVGEKVHDDTKVLRQSLKKEQKRHQKHAEKWKDRIESQNKVREEKQKTRTENIRERIQQKKMRRIEKREKKLMRPGFEGRKDEYINE
;
A
#
# COMPACT_ATOMS: atom_id res chain seq x y z
N MET A 1 59.23 58.99 32.73
CA MET A 1 60.32 58.11 32.23
C MET A 1 60.48 56.93 33.18
N PRO A 2 60.81 55.70 32.76
CA PRO A 2 60.75 55.07 31.43
C PRO A 2 59.77 53.87 31.38
N LYS A 3 59.27 53.56 30.17
CA LYS A 3 58.46 52.36 29.87
C LYS A 3 59.39 51.15 29.73
N SER A 4 59.23 50.14 30.59
CA SER A 4 59.96 48.87 30.53
C SER A 4 59.22 47.87 29.64
N ALA A 5 59.91 47.35 28.63
CA ALA A 5 59.42 46.51 27.56
C ALA A 5 58.96 45.12 28.02
N ALA A 6 57.81 44.68 27.49
CA ALA A 6 57.27 43.34 27.66
C ALA A 6 58.00 42.34 26.76
N LYS A 7 58.64 41.33 27.36
CA LYS A 7 59.25 40.20 26.66
C LYS A 7 58.28 39.02 26.72
N LYS A 8 57.59 38.74 25.60
CA LYS A 8 56.76 37.53 25.45
C LYS A 8 57.64 36.32 25.14
N PRO A 9 57.37 35.13 25.72
CA PRO A 9 58.12 33.92 25.43
C PRO A 9 57.81 33.39 24.03
N SER A 10 58.86 32.94 23.36
CA SER A 10 58.90 32.39 22.01
C SER A 10 58.04 31.14 21.86
N LEU A 11 57.21 31.12 20.81
CA LEU A 11 56.44 29.97 20.36
C LEU A 11 57.39 28.85 19.92
N SER A 12 57.48 27.79 20.71
CA SER A 12 58.22 26.57 20.36
C SER A 12 57.50 25.81 19.24
N ARG A 13 58.05 25.92 18.02
CA ARG A 13 58.28 24.86 17.05
C ARG A 13 57.21 23.75 16.98
N GLN A 14 56.26 23.89 16.07
CA GLN A 14 55.54 22.76 15.50
C GLN A 14 56.54 21.82 14.80
N PRO A 15 56.46 20.49 14.97
CA PRO A 15 57.31 19.57 14.23
C PRO A 15 56.98 19.64 12.73
N ALA A 16 58.04 19.53 11.94
CA ALA A 16 58.07 19.68 10.50
C ALA A 16 56.95 18.89 9.80
N ALA A 17 56.21 19.57 8.92
CA ALA A 17 55.40 18.91 7.90
C ALA A 17 56.35 18.06 7.05
N ALA A 18 56.28 16.74 7.24
CA ALA A 18 56.82 15.81 6.28
C ALA A 18 56.22 16.16 4.91
N VAL A 19 57.07 16.41 3.92
CA VAL A 19 56.65 16.65 2.54
C VAL A 19 56.03 15.35 2.04
N MET A 20 54.73 15.16 2.30
CA MET A 20 54.00 14.03 1.76
C MET A 20 53.96 14.21 0.24
N ASP A 21 54.34 13.16 -0.49
CA ASP A 21 54.38 13.17 -1.95
C ASP A 21 52.99 13.57 -2.48
N LEU A 22 52.93 14.49 -3.44
CA LEU A 22 51.66 14.99 -3.96
C LEU A 22 50.77 13.84 -4.46
N LYS A 23 51.39 12.77 -4.99
CA LYS A 23 50.69 11.55 -5.40
C LYS A 23 50.00 10.83 -4.24
N THR A 24 50.63 10.78 -3.06
CA THR A 24 50.02 10.13 -1.88
C THR A 24 48.84 10.96 -1.38
N ILE A 25 48.96 12.29 -1.38
CA ILE A 25 47.87 13.20 -1.01
C ILE A 25 46.67 13.03 -1.96
N ILE A 26 46.91 13.00 -3.27
CA ILE A 26 45.86 12.78 -4.27
C ILE A 26 45.19 11.41 -4.07
N HIS A 27 45.98 10.36 -3.81
CA HIS A 27 45.45 9.04 -3.54
C HIS A 27 44.60 9.01 -2.27
N GLU A 28 45.05 9.61 -1.16
CA GLU A 28 44.29 9.71 0.08
C GLU A 28 42.96 10.47 -0.12
N HIS A 29 42.97 11.56 -0.89
CA HIS A 29 41.74 12.27 -1.24
C HIS A 29 40.80 11.43 -2.10
N SER A 30 41.30 10.67 -3.08
CA SER A 30 40.47 9.75 -3.88
C SER A 30 39.76 8.72 -2.99
N LEU A 31 40.48 8.09 -2.06
CA LEU A 31 39.92 7.15 -1.08
C LEU A 31 38.90 7.82 -0.15
N PHE A 32 39.12 9.08 0.23
CA PHE A 32 38.17 9.85 1.05
C PHE A 32 36.86 10.09 0.30
N PHE A 33 36.93 10.49 -0.98
CA PHE A 33 35.73 10.72 -1.79
C PHE A 33 34.99 9.40 -2.07
N ASP A 34 35.71 8.30 -2.31
CA ASP A 34 35.09 6.99 -2.51
C ASP A 34 34.26 6.57 -1.28
N ARG A 35 34.84 6.73 -0.09
CA ARG A 35 34.12 6.49 1.18
C ARG A 35 32.91 7.40 1.36
N LEU A 36 32.99 8.65 0.90
CA LEU A 36 31.87 9.58 0.96
C LEU A 36 30.71 9.12 0.07
N VAL A 37 31.01 8.65 -1.14
CA VAL A 37 30.01 8.10 -2.06
C VAL A 37 29.39 6.82 -1.50
N ASP A 38 30.17 5.99 -0.80
CA ASP A 38 29.66 4.78 -0.13
C ASP A 38 28.68 5.06 1.00
N LEU A 39 28.77 6.22 1.65
CA LEU A 39 27.80 6.64 2.68
C LEU A 39 26.43 6.99 2.10
N ILE A 40 26.36 7.31 0.81
CA ILE A 40 25.11 7.66 0.14
C ILE A 40 24.47 6.37 -0.38
N PRO A 41 23.20 6.05 -0.05
CA PRO A 41 22.58 4.81 -0.49
C PRO A 41 22.56 4.63 -2.02
N ALA A 42 22.93 3.44 -2.50
CA ALA A 42 23.03 3.11 -3.92
C ALA A 42 21.73 3.35 -4.72
N ARG A 43 20.58 3.38 -4.04
CA ARG A 43 19.26 3.64 -4.63
C ARG A 43 19.15 4.99 -5.34
N PHE A 44 20.05 5.94 -5.07
CA PHE A 44 20.06 7.25 -5.70
C PHE A 44 20.94 7.30 -6.96
N TYR A 45 21.86 6.35 -7.13
CA TYR A 45 22.79 6.30 -8.26
C TYR A 45 22.46 5.19 -9.25
N VAL A 46 21.96 4.05 -8.76
CA VAL A 46 21.56 2.91 -9.58
C VAL A 46 20.06 3.00 -9.85
N PRO A 47 19.63 3.12 -11.11
CA PRO A 47 18.21 3.06 -11.47
C PRO A 47 17.57 1.82 -10.87
N VAL A 48 16.44 2.01 -10.17
CA VAL A 48 15.66 0.86 -9.70
C VAL A 48 15.02 0.26 -10.94
N PRO A 49 15.26 -1.03 -11.28
CA PRO A 49 14.61 -1.65 -12.42
C PRO A 49 13.10 -1.47 -12.27
N ASP A 50 12.47 -1.02 -13.36
CA ASP A 50 11.11 -0.49 -13.35
C ASP A 50 10.16 -1.44 -12.62
N SER A 51 9.24 -0.87 -11.84
CA SER A 51 8.24 -1.62 -11.09
C SER A 51 7.35 -2.52 -11.96
N ASP A 52 7.45 -2.35 -13.28
CA ASP A 52 6.65 -2.99 -14.32
C ASP A 52 7.20 -4.38 -14.72
N GLU A 53 8.45 -4.70 -14.35
CA GLU A 53 8.99 -6.07 -14.47
C GLU A 53 8.42 -7.01 -13.40
N ARG A 54 7.69 -6.49 -12.40
CA ARG A 54 7.05 -7.33 -11.39
C ARG A 54 5.96 -8.16 -12.05
N PRO A 55 6.06 -9.50 -12.08
CA PRO A 55 5.08 -10.33 -12.77
C PRO A 55 3.70 -10.09 -12.17
N TRP A 56 2.84 -9.42 -12.91
CA TRP A 56 1.48 -9.13 -12.49
C TRP A 56 0.70 -10.44 -12.53
N PHE A 57 0.39 -11.02 -11.36
CA PHE A 57 -0.22 -12.37 -11.25
C PHE A 57 -1.66 -12.52 -11.78
N HIS A 58 -2.19 -11.52 -12.48
CA HIS A 58 -3.53 -11.57 -13.05
C HIS A 58 -3.48 -12.29 -14.40
N GLY A 59 -4.52 -13.07 -14.73
CA GLY A 59 -4.53 -13.91 -15.93
C GLY A 59 -3.88 -15.30 -15.80
N LEU A 60 -2.95 -15.53 -14.86
CA LEU A 60 -2.33 -16.86 -14.70
C LEU A 60 -3.30 -17.92 -14.15
N SER A 61 -3.10 -19.19 -14.55
CA SER A 61 -3.83 -20.34 -14.03
C SER A 61 -3.59 -20.54 -12.53
N LYS A 62 -4.47 -21.30 -11.83
CA LYS A 62 -4.32 -21.55 -10.38
C LYS A 62 -2.99 -22.23 -10.04
N SER A 63 -2.53 -23.14 -10.90
CA SER A 63 -1.24 -23.85 -10.73
C SER A 63 -0.07 -22.88 -10.91
N ALA A 64 -0.07 -22.09 -11.99
CA ALA A 64 0.97 -21.11 -12.27
C ALA A 64 1.05 -20.01 -11.20
N LYS A 65 -0.09 -19.57 -10.65
CA LYS A 65 -0.13 -18.65 -9.49
C LYS A 65 0.51 -19.25 -8.24
N SER A 66 0.44 -20.57 -8.08
CA SER A 66 1.00 -21.24 -6.91
C SER A 66 2.52 -21.42 -7.02
N SER A 67 3.04 -21.77 -8.20
CA SER A 67 4.48 -21.87 -8.46
C SER A 67 5.14 -20.50 -8.34
N ALA A 68 4.60 -19.49 -9.00
CA ALA A 68 5.18 -18.15 -8.98
C ALA A 68 5.13 -17.51 -7.56
N LYS A 69 4.14 -17.87 -6.73
CA LYS A 69 4.13 -17.51 -5.30
C LYS A 69 5.17 -18.27 -4.48
N LYS A 70 5.46 -19.54 -4.79
CA LYS A 70 6.52 -20.30 -4.13
C LYS A 70 7.88 -19.69 -4.46
N GLU A 71 8.13 -19.42 -5.73
CA GLU A 71 9.34 -18.74 -6.22
C GLU A 71 9.52 -17.37 -5.55
N SER A 72 8.47 -16.55 -5.48
CA SER A 72 8.53 -15.27 -4.77
C SER A 72 8.90 -15.44 -3.29
N ARG A 73 8.34 -16.43 -2.60
CA ARG A 73 8.68 -16.72 -1.19
C ARG A 73 10.12 -17.19 -1.04
N GLU A 74 10.62 -18.01 -1.96
CA GLU A 74 12.02 -18.46 -1.98
C GLU A 74 12.97 -17.31 -2.29
N ASN A 75 12.64 -16.45 -3.24
CA ASN A 75 13.41 -15.26 -3.57
C ASN A 75 13.48 -14.28 -2.39
N ILE A 76 12.38 -14.08 -1.66
CA ILE A 76 12.39 -13.27 -0.42
C ILE A 76 13.29 -13.92 0.64
N LYS A 77 13.26 -15.25 0.81
CA LYS A 77 14.16 -15.96 1.74
C LYS A 77 15.61 -15.84 1.33
N LYS A 78 15.93 -16.02 0.04
CA LYS A 78 17.27 -15.87 -0.52
C LYS A 78 17.77 -14.43 -0.36
N ALA A 79 16.95 -13.43 -0.66
CA ALA A 79 17.27 -12.01 -0.44
C ALA A 79 17.51 -11.69 1.04
N ARG A 80 16.75 -12.31 1.96
CA ARG A 80 17.00 -12.17 3.40
C ARG A 80 18.32 -12.79 3.83
N ARG A 81 18.72 -13.93 3.26
CA ARG A 81 20.05 -14.53 3.53
C ARG A 81 21.17 -13.67 2.95
N ALA A 82 21.05 -13.30 1.67
CA ALA A 82 22.00 -12.44 0.97
C ALA A 82 22.26 -11.09 1.65
N ARG A 83 21.29 -10.56 2.41
CA ARG A 83 21.45 -9.35 3.23
C ARG A 83 22.44 -9.50 4.38
N TYR A 84 22.71 -10.72 4.84
CA TYR A 84 23.60 -11.01 5.96
C TYR A 84 24.87 -11.76 5.52
N ASP A 85 25.07 -11.96 4.22
CA ASP A 85 26.27 -12.58 3.67
C ASP A 85 27.32 -11.47 3.41
N PRO A 86 28.47 -11.44 4.12
CA PRO A 86 29.46 -10.35 4.00
C PRO A 86 30.13 -10.32 2.62
N GLU A 87 30.28 -11.46 1.97
CA GLU A 87 30.79 -11.56 0.59
C GLU A 87 29.83 -10.94 -0.45
N ARG A 88 28.56 -10.74 -0.08
CA ARG A 88 27.51 -10.25 -0.99
C ARG A 88 27.11 -8.80 -0.74
N THR A 89 27.60 -8.17 0.33
CA THR A 89 27.40 -6.74 0.57
C THR A 89 28.28 -5.94 -0.38
N ALA A 90 27.73 -5.52 -1.52
CA ALA A 90 28.42 -4.64 -2.47
C ALA A 90 28.36 -3.18 -2.00
N SER A 91 29.46 -2.45 -2.17
CA SER A 91 29.50 -0.99 -1.98
C SER A 91 28.70 -0.27 -3.08
N THR A 92 28.45 1.03 -2.92
CA THR A 92 27.66 1.78 -3.92
C THR A 92 28.45 1.94 -5.21
N LEU A 93 29.76 2.14 -5.08
CA LEU A 93 30.70 2.16 -6.19
C LEU A 93 30.80 0.80 -6.90
N ASP A 94 30.80 -0.31 -6.16
CA ASP A 94 30.82 -1.65 -6.79
C ASP A 94 29.56 -1.90 -7.62
N LEU A 95 28.41 -1.43 -7.16
CA LEU A 95 27.17 -1.53 -7.92
C LEU A 95 27.22 -0.66 -9.18
N LEU A 96 27.79 0.55 -9.10
CA LEU A 96 27.95 1.44 -10.25
C LEU A 96 28.95 0.89 -11.28
N LYS A 97 30.07 0.31 -10.81
CA LYS A 97 31.04 -0.38 -11.68
C LYS A 97 30.38 -1.55 -12.39
N LYS A 98 29.58 -2.35 -11.69
CA LYS A 98 28.81 -3.45 -12.28
C LYS A 98 27.84 -2.97 -13.35
N THR A 99 27.09 -1.89 -13.11
CA THR A 99 26.17 -1.37 -14.14
C THR A 99 26.93 -0.89 -15.37
N ILE A 100 28.08 -0.22 -15.20
CA ILE A 100 28.93 0.23 -16.31
C ILE A 100 29.50 -0.97 -17.06
N ASP A 101 29.96 -2.01 -16.36
CA ASP A 101 30.49 -3.22 -16.99
C ASP A 101 29.40 -4.01 -17.72
N ASP A 102 28.19 -4.06 -17.18
CA ASP A 102 27.04 -4.71 -17.83
C ASP A 102 26.58 -3.91 -19.05
N GLU A 103 26.58 -2.58 -19.00
CA GLU A 103 26.35 -1.71 -20.15
C GLU A 103 27.42 -1.91 -21.23
N LYS A 104 28.70 -1.93 -20.85
CA LYS A 104 29.81 -2.21 -21.79
C LYS A 104 29.67 -3.59 -22.43
N LYS A 105 29.36 -4.63 -21.65
CA LYS A 105 29.13 -5.98 -22.18
C LYS A 105 27.94 -6.02 -23.13
N SER A 106 26.86 -5.29 -22.82
CA SER A 106 25.70 -5.22 -23.70
C SER A 106 26.04 -4.53 -25.03
N LEU A 107 26.89 -3.50 -24.99
CA LEU A 107 27.36 -2.80 -26.18
C LEU A 107 28.32 -3.68 -27.00
N THR A 108 29.25 -4.40 -26.37
CA THR A 108 30.16 -5.32 -27.08
C THR A 108 29.43 -6.52 -27.66
N ALA A 109 28.40 -7.04 -26.98
CA ALA A 109 27.59 -8.14 -27.48
C ALA A 109 26.71 -7.75 -28.69
N LEU A 110 26.40 -6.46 -28.85
CA LEU A 110 25.70 -5.94 -30.04
C LEU A 110 26.64 -5.70 -31.23
N ASP A 111 27.94 -5.52 -30.96
CA ASP A 111 29.00 -5.33 -31.97
C ASP A 111 29.49 -6.68 -32.55
N GLU A 112 29.46 -7.75 -31.73
CA GLU A 112 29.93 -9.08 -32.11
C GLU A 112 28.95 -9.88 -33.01
N GLU A 113 27.71 -9.40 -33.17
CA GLU A 113 26.67 -9.99 -34.04
C GLU A 113 26.66 -9.42 -35.48
N ASN A 114 27.57 -8.49 -35.83
CA ASN A 114 27.73 -7.97 -37.19
C ASN A 114 29.22 -7.90 -37.62
N PRO A 115 29.80 -8.97 -38.20
CA PRO A 115 31.07 -8.85 -38.91
C PRO A 115 30.81 -8.24 -40.29
N ILE A 116 30.78 -6.90 -40.38
CA ILE A 116 30.81 -6.20 -41.67
C ILE A 116 32.27 -6.10 -42.11
N SER A 117 32.55 -6.86 -43.17
CA SER A 117 33.74 -6.83 -44.01
C SER A 117 34.24 -5.41 -44.28
N ASP A 118 35.54 -5.22 -44.05
CA ASP A 118 36.35 -4.11 -44.55
C ASP A 118 36.07 -3.84 -46.04
N GLY A 119 35.93 -2.56 -46.37
CA GLY A 119 35.63 -2.06 -47.71
C GLY A 119 35.72 -0.53 -47.78
N ASP A 120 36.93 -0.04 -47.53
CA ASP A 120 37.50 1.24 -47.98
C ASP A 120 36.79 1.91 -49.18
N SER A 121 36.34 3.16 -49.00
CA SER A 121 36.48 4.24 -49.99
C SER A 121 35.90 5.56 -49.45
N GLY A 122 36.76 6.55 -49.28
CA GLY A 122 36.38 7.92 -48.94
C GLY A 122 35.74 8.66 -50.12
N SER A 123 34.75 9.50 -49.82
CA SER A 123 34.29 10.54 -50.72
C SER A 123 33.74 11.73 -49.94
N ASP A 124 34.42 12.85 -50.12
CA ASP A 124 34.14 14.20 -49.67
C ASP A 124 32.93 14.81 -50.41
N HIS A 125 31.94 15.33 -49.66
CA HIS A 125 31.05 16.38 -50.17
C HIS A 125 30.33 17.14 -49.04
N GLU A 126 30.77 18.37 -48.83
CA GLU A 126 30.05 19.50 -48.24
C GLU A 126 28.83 19.92 -49.08
N ALA A 127 27.65 20.15 -48.45
CA ALA A 127 26.64 21.14 -48.87
C ALA A 127 25.39 21.15 -47.95
N GLU A 128 25.24 22.27 -47.23
CA GLU A 128 24.05 23.15 -47.12
C GLU A 128 22.61 22.60 -46.92
N VAL A 129 22.04 22.95 -45.75
CA VAL A 129 20.67 23.44 -45.42
C VAL A 129 19.47 23.06 -46.32
N GLU A 130 18.48 22.33 -45.76
CA GLU A 130 17.06 22.76 -45.71
C GLU A 130 16.18 21.83 -44.84
N ASP A 131 15.42 22.44 -43.93
CA ASP A 131 14.28 21.84 -43.19
C ASP A 131 13.09 21.69 -44.17
N PRO A 132 12.23 20.66 -44.08
CA PRO A 132 10.87 20.98 -43.66
C PRO A 132 10.19 19.90 -42.78
N ARG A 133 9.52 20.38 -41.72
CA ARG A 133 8.50 19.64 -40.95
C ARG A 133 7.16 19.56 -41.72
N PRO A 134 6.20 18.70 -41.31
CA PRO A 134 5.15 19.20 -40.41
C PRO A 134 4.53 18.21 -39.38
N VAL A 135 4.64 18.60 -38.10
CA VAL A 135 3.63 18.74 -37.01
C VAL A 135 2.56 17.65 -36.68
N GLY A 136 2.57 17.25 -35.39
CA GLY A 136 1.36 17.06 -34.55
C GLY A 136 1.56 16.07 -33.39
N SER A 137 1.78 16.44 -32.11
CA SER A 137 0.89 17.28 -31.30
C SER A 137 1.52 17.68 -29.95
N GLY A 138 1.74 18.98 -29.76
CA GLY A 138 1.29 19.69 -28.57
C GLY A 138 2.14 19.70 -27.30
N ASP A 139 3.45 19.94 -27.36
CA ASP A 139 4.16 20.54 -26.21
C ASP A 139 4.12 22.06 -26.35
N ARG A 140 3.07 22.67 -25.78
CA ARG A 140 3.02 24.12 -25.62
C ARG A 140 4.09 24.47 -24.59
N SER A 141 5.07 25.27 -24.96
CA SER A 141 6.04 25.86 -24.04
C SER A 141 5.30 26.56 -22.89
N VAL A 142 5.20 25.87 -21.75
CA VAL A 142 4.50 26.36 -20.57
C VAL A 142 5.26 27.58 -20.05
N THR A 143 4.59 28.73 -19.98
CA THR A 143 5.19 29.94 -19.41
C THR A 143 5.53 29.71 -17.93
N TYR A 144 6.57 30.36 -17.43
CA TYR A 144 7.02 30.21 -16.04
C TYR A 144 5.88 30.46 -15.02
N GLU A 145 4.96 31.36 -15.34
CA GLU A 145 3.78 31.67 -14.53
C GLU A 145 2.77 30.53 -14.51
N GLU A 146 2.56 29.86 -15.65
CA GLU A 146 1.66 28.71 -15.77
C GLU A 146 2.20 27.50 -15.01
N LEU A 147 3.53 27.32 -14.97
CA LEU A 147 4.19 26.33 -14.12
C LEU A 147 4.02 26.65 -12.63
N ARG A 148 4.15 27.93 -12.24
CA ARG A 148 3.89 28.38 -10.87
C ARG A 148 2.44 28.15 -10.46
N HIS A 149 1.48 28.44 -11.32
CA HIS A 149 0.07 28.19 -11.03
C HIS A 149 -0.24 26.70 -10.93
N ARG A 150 0.36 25.87 -11.78
CA ARG A 150 0.23 24.41 -11.71
C ARG A 150 0.84 23.85 -10.42
N LEU A 151 1.97 24.39 -9.99
CA LEU A 151 2.62 24.04 -8.72
C LEU A 151 1.75 24.45 -7.52
N HIS A 152 1.21 25.67 -7.49
CA HIS A 152 0.32 26.12 -6.42
C HIS A 152 -0.94 25.24 -6.33
N ARG A 153 -1.55 24.92 -7.47
CA ARG A 153 -2.72 24.03 -7.54
C ARG A 153 -2.41 22.63 -7.00
N ARG A 154 -1.22 22.10 -7.33
CA ARG A 154 -0.76 20.79 -6.83
C ARG A 154 -0.45 20.83 -5.33
N ILE A 155 0.09 21.93 -4.82
CA ILE A 155 0.34 22.14 -3.39
C ILE A 155 -1.00 22.25 -2.64
N GLU A 156 -1.99 22.97 -3.16
CA GLU A 156 -3.33 23.08 -2.56
C GLU A 156 -4.06 21.73 -2.52
N GLU A 157 -3.97 20.93 -3.58
CA GLU A 157 -4.54 19.59 -3.63
C GLU A 157 -3.91 18.67 -2.56
N LEU A 158 -2.58 18.73 -2.43
CA LEU A 158 -1.85 17.97 -1.40
C LEU A 158 -2.11 18.49 0.01
N ARG A 159 -2.35 19.79 0.19
CA ARG A 159 -2.76 20.41 1.47
C ARG A 159 -4.21 20.14 1.82
N GLY A 160 -5.12 20.02 0.85
CA GLY A 160 -6.51 19.60 1.06
C GLY A 160 -6.61 18.14 1.47
N ASN A 161 -5.77 17.28 0.88
CA ASN A 161 -5.73 15.85 1.20
C ASN A 161 -5.01 15.54 2.52
N ARG A 162 -4.16 16.45 3.01
CA ARG A 162 -3.59 16.40 4.37
C ARG A 162 -4.36 17.37 5.23
N ASN A 163 -5.41 16.90 5.91
CA ASN A 163 -6.30 17.64 6.80
C ASN A 163 -5.57 18.49 7.89
N THR A 164 -4.90 19.57 7.46
CA THR A 164 -4.02 20.49 8.22
C THR A 164 -4.63 21.89 8.29
N ARG A 165 -5.94 22.00 8.13
CA ARG A 165 -6.68 23.22 8.46
C ARG A 165 -6.94 23.28 9.96
N THR A 166 -5.90 23.65 10.72
CA THR A 166 -6.01 23.88 12.16
C THR A 166 -5.33 25.17 12.60
N TYR A 167 -5.55 26.27 11.92
CA TYR A 167 -5.49 27.59 12.55
C TYR A 167 -6.66 28.42 11.98
N ASP A 168 -7.39 29.10 12.85
CA ASP A 168 -8.54 29.96 12.60
C ASP A 168 -9.89 29.31 12.23
N ILE A 169 -10.46 28.57 13.19
CA ILE A 169 -11.93 28.39 13.27
C ILE A 169 -12.37 28.68 14.71
N PRO A 170 -13.33 29.59 14.96
CA PRO A 170 -13.74 30.02 16.30
C PRO A 170 -14.22 28.84 17.15
N ARG A 171 -13.70 28.80 18.38
CA ARG A 171 -13.71 27.70 19.35
C ARG A 171 -15.10 27.30 19.89
N GLY A 172 -16.17 27.95 19.42
CA GLY A 172 -17.56 27.77 19.89
C GLY A 172 -18.29 26.58 19.25
N GLU A 173 -18.28 26.45 17.92
CA GLU A 173 -19.13 25.48 17.21
C GLU A 173 -18.66 24.02 17.37
N LYS A 174 -17.36 23.78 17.51
CA LYS A 174 -16.83 22.43 17.73
C LYS A 174 -17.16 21.89 19.12
N ARG A 175 -17.45 22.74 20.12
CA ARG A 175 -17.81 22.31 21.48
C ARG A 175 -19.27 21.87 21.56
N GLU A 176 -20.17 22.49 20.80
CA GLU A 176 -21.56 22.06 20.68
C GLU A 176 -21.69 20.74 19.92
N LYS A 177 -21.02 20.60 18.76
CA LYS A 177 -21.05 19.34 18.01
C LYS A 177 -20.48 18.18 18.82
N ARG A 178 -19.41 18.40 19.58
CA ARG A 178 -18.83 17.39 20.51
C ARG A 178 -19.72 17.09 21.73
N LYS A 179 -20.49 18.06 22.24
CA LYS A 179 -21.50 17.79 23.29
C LYS A 179 -22.66 16.95 22.76
N LYS A 180 -23.15 17.23 21.54
CA LYS A 180 -24.19 16.43 20.87
C LYS A 180 -23.76 14.99 20.56
N THR A 181 -22.53 14.78 20.07
CA THR A 181 -22.02 13.40 19.86
C THR A 181 -21.73 12.66 21.16
N LYS A 182 -21.29 13.36 22.22
CA LYS A 182 -21.01 12.74 23.51
C LYS A 182 -22.28 12.33 24.27
N MET A 183 -23.37 13.10 24.17
CA MET A 183 -24.68 12.71 24.75
C MET A 183 -25.33 11.54 24.00
N GLN A 184 -25.13 11.41 22.68
CA GLN A 184 -25.65 10.25 21.93
C GLN A 184 -24.86 8.97 22.17
N ASN A 185 -23.57 9.07 22.53
CA ASN A 185 -22.72 7.90 22.77
C ASN A 185 -22.63 7.49 24.25
N SER A 186 -23.20 8.26 25.19
CA SER A 186 -23.23 7.94 26.62
C SER A 186 -24.54 7.32 27.11
N LYS A 187 -25.49 7.00 26.21
CA LYS A 187 -26.74 6.29 26.55
C LYS A 187 -26.66 4.77 26.31
N GLY A 188 -25.47 4.24 26.05
CA GLY A 188 -25.24 2.80 25.94
C GLY A 188 -23.76 2.47 25.92
N GLY A 189 -23.18 2.21 27.10
CA GLY A 189 -21.79 1.76 27.20
C GLY A 189 -21.21 2.04 28.58
N ASP A 190 -21.34 1.04 29.44
CA ASP A 190 -20.75 0.92 30.76
C ASP A 190 -19.24 1.22 30.76
N ALA A 191 -18.81 1.88 31.82
CA ALA A 191 -17.49 2.41 32.04
C ALA A 191 -16.66 1.43 32.86
N SER A 192 -15.64 0.81 32.27
CA SER A 192 -14.49 0.34 33.05
C SER A 192 -13.27 0.04 32.16
N GLN A 193 -12.13 0.57 32.62
CA GLN A 193 -10.74 0.23 32.24
C GLN A 193 -10.30 0.63 30.82
N GLY A 194 -9.26 1.43 30.58
CA GLY A 194 -8.13 1.78 31.42
C GLY A 194 -6.91 1.93 30.50
N LYS A 195 -6.36 3.15 30.44
CA LYS A 195 -5.15 3.51 29.68
C LYS A 195 -3.91 2.73 30.13
N ARG A 196 -2.97 2.53 29.20
CA ARG A 196 -1.48 2.64 29.29
C ARG A 196 -0.87 1.71 28.22
N LYS A 197 0.34 1.88 27.67
CA LYS A 197 1.24 3.00 27.35
C LYS A 197 2.30 2.34 26.43
N ARG A 198 2.86 3.14 25.53
CA ARG A 198 4.05 2.89 24.69
C ARG A 198 5.22 2.30 25.47
N ASP A 199 6.02 1.41 24.86
CA ASP A 199 7.50 1.39 24.89
C ASP A 199 8.09 0.51 23.76
N GLU A 200 9.18 1.02 23.18
CA GLU A 200 10.12 0.31 22.29
C GLU A 200 11.17 -0.43 23.15
N ALA A 201 11.62 -1.61 22.71
CA ALA A 201 13.04 -2.03 22.66
C ALA A 201 13.14 -3.55 22.37
N SER A 202 14.12 -3.90 21.52
CA SER A 202 14.96 -5.13 21.44
C SER A 202 14.50 -6.41 22.15
N GLY A 203 14.59 -7.62 21.60
CA GLY A 203 15.25 -8.13 20.40
C GLY A 203 15.08 -9.66 20.31
N LYS A 204 15.66 -10.25 19.27
CA LYS A 204 15.96 -11.68 18.98
C LYS A 204 16.20 -12.54 20.25
N ASP A 205 15.73 -13.78 20.35
CA ASP A 205 16.14 -14.99 19.60
C ASP A 205 14.94 -15.97 19.43
N GLY A 206 14.78 -16.80 18.40
CA GLY A 206 15.77 -17.64 17.73
C GLY A 206 15.61 -19.10 18.20
N HIS A 207 14.55 -19.79 17.76
CA HIS A 207 14.34 -21.22 18.04
C HIS A 207 14.70 -22.03 16.80
N ASP A 208 15.87 -22.66 16.84
CA ASP A 208 16.23 -23.89 16.13
C ASP A 208 17.21 -24.62 17.07
N ASP A 209 16.90 -25.82 17.58
CA ASP A 209 17.34 -27.06 16.94
C ASP A 209 16.87 -28.29 17.75
N ALA A 210 16.85 -29.42 17.04
CA ALA A 210 16.41 -30.73 17.42
C ALA A 210 17.43 -31.51 18.28
N MET A 211 16.92 -32.58 18.89
CA MET A 211 17.64 -33.78 19.33
C MET A 211 18.82 -33.62 20.30
N LYS A 212 18.52 -33.87 21.58
CA LYS A 212 19.32 -34.86 22.34
C LYS A 212 18.45 -35.54 23.39
N LYS A 213 18.16 -36.82 23.12
CA LYS A 213 17.61 -37.77 24.08
C LYS A 213 18.75 -38.18 25.01
N LYS A 214 18.72 -37.72 26.27
CA LYS A 214 19.18 -38.51 27.42
C LYS A 214 18.71 -37.87 28.71
N GLU A 215 18.38 -38.76 29.62
CA GLU A 215 17.74 -38.55 30.91
C GLU A 215 18.47 -37.49 31.75
N ASN A 216 17.68 -36.64 32.40
CA ASN A 216 17.92 -36.23 33.78
C ASN A 216 16.63 -35.59 34.32
N LYS A 217 15.94 -36.35 35.16
CA LYS A 217 14.87 -35.87 36.05
C LYS A 217 15.53 -34.95 37.08
N SER A 218 15.63 -33.67 36.77
CA SER A 218 15.79 -32.63 37.79
C SER A 218 14.55 -31.76 37.69
N ALA A 219 13.79 -31.72 38.79
CA ALA A 219 12.61 -30.91 38.96
C ALA A 219 13.01 -29.43 38.82
N LYS A 220 12.93 -28.90 37.59
CA LYS A 220 12.93 -27.46 37.38
C LYS A 220 11.60 -26.97 37.91
N LEU A 221 11.66 -26.18 38.98
CA LEU A 221 10.53 -25.45 39.56
C LEU A 221 9.66 -24.90 38.42
N ASP A 222 8.44 -25.41 38.36
CA ASP A 222 7.52 -25.16 37.26
C ASP A 222 7.37 -23.66 37.00
N ASP A 223 7.45 -23.27 35.73
CA ASP A 223 7.01 -21.98 35.24
C ASP A 223 5.52 -21.80 35.58
N ILE A 224 5.24 -21.18 36.73
CA ILE A 224 3.90 -20.89 37.24
C ILE A 224 3.31 -19.80 36.34
N SER A 225 2.57 -20.21 35.32
CA SER A 225 1.79 -19.29 34.50
C SER A 225 0.59 -18.79 35.29
N TYR A 226 0.56 -17.51 35.63
CA TYR A 226 -0.57 -16.90 36.32
C TYR A 226 -1.83 -16.93 35.44
N GLY A 227 -2.90 -17.58 35.93
CA GLY A 227 -4.21 -17.64 35.28
C GLY A 227 -4.52 -18.90 34.46
N GLN A 228 -3.55 -19.82 34.28
CA GLN A 228 -3.80 -21.14 33.69
C GLN A 228 -3.34 -22.24 34.64
N VAL A 229 -4.23 -23.16 34.98
CA VAL A 229 -3.91 -24.30 35.84
C VAL A 229 -3.35 -25.43 34.98
N LYS A 230 -2.07 -25.78 35.14
CA LYS A 230 -1.44 -26.95 34.52
C LYS A 230 -1.83 -28.20 35.33
N LEU A 231 -2.97 -28.82 35.02
CA LEU A 231 -3.36 -30.09 35.66
C LEU A 231 -2.59 -31.26 35.04
N ALA A 232 -1.96 -32.08 35.88
CA ALA A 232 -1.30 -33.32 35.46
C ALA A 232 -2.31 -34.25 34.76
N GLY A 233 -2.03 -34.62 33.50
CA GLY A 233 -2.89 -35.46 32.65
C GLY A 233 -3.69 -34.71 31.57
N MET A 234 -3.68 -33.37 31.56
CA MET A 234 -4.14 -32.59 30.41
C MET A 234 -2.98 -32.40 29.44
N GLU A 235 -2.92 -33.25 28.42
CA GLU A 235 -1.96 -33.14 27.32
C GLU A 235 -2.01 -31.71 26.75
N GLU A 236 -0.90 -30.97 26.81
CA GLU A 236 -0.77 -29.67 26.17
C GLU A 236 -1.03 -29.87 24.68
N ARG A 237 -2.24 -29.52 24.23
CA ARG A 237 -2.62 -29.65 22.83
C ARG A 237 -1.76 -28.71 22.01
N GLY A 238 -0.63 -29.22 21.51
CA GLY A 238 0.41 -28.47 20.80
C GLY A 238 0.00 -27.80 19.49
N LYS A 239 -1.29 -27.83 19.11
CA LYS A 239 -1.84 -27.13 17.94
C LYS A 239 -3.27 -26.65 18.25
N LYS A 240 -3.53 -25.35 18.12
CA LYS A 240 -4.88 -24.76 18.25
C LYS A 240 -5.82 -25.43 17.24
N LYS A 241 -6.72 -26.31 17.69
CA LYS A 241 -7.73 -26.93 16.82
C LYS A 241 -8.60 -25.82 16.22
N ARG A 242 -8.99 -25.98 14.94
CA ARG A 242 -9.90 -25.03 14.28
C ARG A 242 -11.21 -24.99 15.07
N LYS A 243 -11.65 -23.78 15.44
CA LYS A 243 -12.92 -23.58 16.15
C LYS A 243 -14.07 -24.14 15.30
N PHE A 244 -15.04 -24.77 15.94
CA PHE A 244 -16.24 -25.26 15.27
C PHE A 244 -17.08 -24.08 14.77
N SER A 245 -17.92 -24.30 13.75
CA SER A 245 -18.91 -23.29 13.37
C SER A 245 -19.91 -23.08 14.51
N LYS A 246 -20.43 -21.86 14.69
CA LYS A 246 -21.45 -21.57 15.71
C LYS A 246 -22.70 -22.45 15.58
N GLN A 247 -23.02 -22.90 14.36
CA GLN A 247 -24.10 -23.87 14.12
C GLN A 247 -23.76 -25.25 14.69
N GLN A 248 -22.53 -25.72 14.47
CA GLN A 248 -22.05 -26.99 15.02
C GLN A 248 -21.96 -26.94 16.55
N GLU A 249 -21.59 -25.80 17.12
CA GLU A 249 -21.61 -25.57 18.57
C GLU A 249 -23.04 -25.60 19.12
N LEU A 250 -24.00 -25.00 18.42
CA LEU A 250 -25.41 -25.03 18.78
C LEU A 250 -25.98 -26.45 18.75
N ASP A 251 -25.65 -27.23 17.72
CA ASP A 251 -26.11 -28.62 17.61
C ASP A 251 -25.50 -29.51 18.70
N LYS A 252 -24.23 -29.29 19.04
CA LYS A 252 -23.59 -29.97 20.18
C LYS A 252 -24.24 -29.59 21.50
N ALA A 253 -24.50 -28.30 21.72
CA ALA A 253 -25.17 -27.81 22.92
C ALA A 253 -26.58 -28.41 23.07
N LYS A 254 -27.35 -28.51 21.97
CA LYS A 254 -28.65 -29.19 21.97
C LYS A 254 -28.55 -30.67 22.33
N LYS A 255 -27.62 -31.40 21.70
CA LYS A 255 -27.38 -32.83 22.01
C LYS A 255 -26.99 -33.04 23.47
N LEU A 256 -26.23 -32.11 24.05
CA LEU A 256 -25.88 -32.13 25.47
C LEU A 256 -27.07 -31.78 26.37
N GLU A 257 -27.95 -30.84 25.98
CA GLU A 257 -29.21 -30.58 26.69
C GLU A 257 -30.14 -31.79 26.65
N GLU A 258 -30.23 -32.48 25.51
CA GLU A 258 -31.03 -33.71 25.34
C GLU A 258 -30.50 -34.83 26.22
N ALA A 259 -29.19 -35.12 26.18
CA ALA A 259 -28.57 -36.16 27.00
C ALA A 259 -28.63 -35.88 28.52
N LYS A 260 -28.83 -34.61 28.93
CA LYS A 260 -29.02 -34.23 30.35
C LYS A 260 -30.46 -34.46 30.84
N LYS A 261 -31.43 -34.58 29.95
CA LYS A 261 -32.85 -34.79 30.30
C LYS A 261 -33.17 -36.23 30.71
N ASP A 262 -32.29 -37.18 30.41
CA ASP A 262 -32.47 -38.58 30.80
C ASP A 262 -32.40 -38.73 32.34
N PRO A 263 -33.38 -39.39 33.00
CA PRO A 263 -33.52 -39.36 34.47
C PRO A 263 -32.38 -40.07 35.23
N GLU A 264 -31.83 -41.14 34.69
CA GLU A 264 -30.77 -41.93 35.34
C GLU A 264 -29.37 -41.53 34.86
N LYS A 265 -29.18 -41.43 33.54
CA LYS A 265 -27.87 -41.12 32.92
C LYS A 265 -27.60 -39.62 32.86
N GLY A 266 -28.63 -38.78 32.86
CA GLY A 266 -28.50 -37.33 32.70
C GLY A 266 -27.78 -36.66 33.85
N LYS A 267 -27.98 -37.11 35.09
CA LYS A 267 -27.23 -36.60 36.27
C LYS A 267 -25.73 -36.89 36.14
N MET A 268 -25.38 -38.13 35.84
CA MET A 268 -23.99 -38.54 35.62
C MET A 268 -23.34 -37.81 34.43
N ILE A 269 -24.09 -37.57 33.35
CA ILE A 269 -23.61 -36.84 32.17
C ILE A 269 -23.44 -35.35 32.51
N ALA A 270 -24.38 -34.75 33.24
CA ALA A 270 -24.32 -33.37 33.68
C ALA A 270 -23.11 -33.13 34.58
N GLU A 271 -22.88 -34.00 35.56
CA GLU A 271 -21.72 -33.96 36.45
C GLU A 271 -20.42 -34.09 35.66
N LYS A 272 -20.26 -35.16 34.86
CA LYS A 272 -19.07 -35.36 34.01
C LYS A 272 -18.81 -34.17 33.09
N HIS A 273 -19.84 -33.60 32.50
CA HIS A 273 -19.72 -32.44 31.62
C HIS A 273 -19.33 -31.18 32.39
N SER A 274 -19.91 -30.96 33.58
CA SER A 274 -19.61 -29.81 34.42
C SER A 274 -18.14 -29.80 34.88
N TRP A 275 -17.62 -30.94 35.31
CA TRP A 275 -16.22 -31.11 35.68
C TRP A 275 -15.28 -30.93 34.49
N ARG A 276 -15.61 -31.54 33.33
CA ARG A 276 -14.83 -31.34 32.09
C ARG A 276 -14.82 -29.89 31.63
N ALA A 277 -15.95 -29.19 31.70
CA ALA A 277 -16.05 -27.78 31.35
C ALA A 277 -15.29 -26.89 32.34
N ALA A 278 -15.35 -27.19 33.64
CA ALA A 278 -14.57 -26.49 34.67
C ALA A 278 -13.06 -26.66 34.46
N MET A 279 -12.59 -27.88 34.20
CA MET A 279 -11.18 -28.15 33.87
C MET A 279 -10.76 -27.42 32.59
N SER A 280 -11.58 -27.45 31.54
CA SER A 280 -11.27 -26.75 30.28
C SER A 280 -11.19 -25.24 30.47
N ARG A 281 -12.07 -24.65 31.29
CA ARG A 281 -12.03 -23.23 31.66
C ARG A 281 -10.81 -22.88 32.51
N ALA A 282 -10.43 -23.73 33.47
CA ALA A 282 -9.23 -23.54 34.31
C ALA A 282 -7.93 -23.62 33.49
N VAL A 283 -7.92 -24.41 32.42
CA VAL A 283 -6.84 -24.43 31.42
C VAL A 283 -6.89 -23.21 30.48
N GLY A 284 -7.95 -22.41 30.50
CA GLY A 284 -8.07 -21.19 29.68
C GLY A 284 -8.79 -21.38 28.34
N GLU A 285 -9.45 -22.53 28.12
CA GLU A 285 -10.29 -22.75 26.93
C GLU A 285 -11.64 -22.02 27.08
N LYS A 286 -12.03 -21.27 26.04
CA LYS A 286 -13.31 -20.54 26.01
C LYS A 286 -14.46 -21.48 25.65
N VAL A 287 -15.12 -22.04 26.67
CA VAL A 287 -16.23 -22.98 26.53
C VAL A 287 -17.55 -22.25 26.20
N HIS A 288 -18.21 -22.61 25.10
CA HIS A 288 -19.48 -22.02 24.63
C HIS A 288 -20.58 -23.10 24.54
N ASP A 289 -21.32 -23.30 25.63
CA ASP A 289 -22.32 -24.38 25.72
C ASP A 289 -23.79 -23.88 25.74
N ASP A 290 -24.01 -22.56 25.84
CA ASP A 290 -25.34 -22.01 26.04
C ASP A 290 -26.12 -21.88 24.72
N THR A 291 -27.18 -22.68 24.57
CA THR A 291 -28.03 -22.68 23.37
C THR A 291 -28.66 -21.32 23.08
N LYS A 292 -29.09 -20.58 24.12
CA LYS A 292 -29.70 -19.25 23.99
C LYS A 292 -28.72 -18.20 23.44
N VAL A 293 -27.49 -18.18 23.96
CA VAL A 293 -26.45 -17.23 23.54
C VAL A 293 -25.99 -17.53 22.11
N LEU A 294 -25.82 -18.82 21.78
CA LEU A 294 -25.47 -19.24 20.42
C LEU A 294 -26.54 -18.84 19.40
N ARG A 295 -27.83 -19.06 19.71
CA ARG A 295 -28.95 -18.58 18.87
C ARG A 295 -28.95 -17.07 18.68
N GLN A 296 -28.72 -16.29 19.74
CA GLN A 296 -28.64 -14.83 19.63
C GLN A 296 -27.46 -14.38 18.78
N SER A 297 -26.31 -15.05 18.90
CA SER A 297 -25.13 -14.73 18.10
C SER A 297 -25.36 -14.97 16.59
N LEU A 298 -26.06 -16.06 16.24
CA LEU A 298 -26.46 -16.37 14.87
C LEU A 298 -27.45 -15.32 14.33
N LYS A 299 -28.45 -14.92 15.14
CA LYS A 299 -29.39 -13.86 14.75
C LYS A 299 -28.68 -12.51 14.51
N LYS A 300 -27.71 -12.15 15.35
CA LYS A 300 -26.89 -10.93 15.18
C LYS A 300 -26.08 -10.98 13.88
N GLU A 301 -25.49 -12.13 13.58
CA GLU A 301 -24.74 -12.37 12.34
C GLU A 301 -25.63 -12.27 11.11
N GLN A 302 -26.80 -12.91 11.11
CA GLN A 302 -27.79 -12.81 10.03
C GLN A 302 -28.22 -11.35 9.81
N LYS A 303 -28.56 -10.60 10.87
CA LYS A 303 -28.89 -9.17 10.77
C LYS A 303 -27.74 -8.34 10.19
N ARG A 304 -26.50 -8.64 10.56
CA ARG A 304 -25.32 -7.98 10.01
C ARG A 304 -25.21 -8.26 8.50
N HIS A 305 -25.40 -9.51 8.09
CA HIS A 305 -25.40 -9.89 6.67
C HIS A 305 -26.53 -9.24 5.88
N GLN A 306 -27.75 -9.17 6.43
CA GLN A 306 -28.88 -8.45 5.82
C GLN A 306 -28.56 -6.96 5.61
N LYS A 307 -28.06 -6.27 6.64
CA LYS A 307 -27.65 -4.86 6.52
C LYS A 307 -26.56 -4.65 5.48
N HIS A 308 -25.60 -5.58 5.36
CA HIS A 308 -24.58 -5.50 4.32
C HIS A 308 -25.15 -5.74 2.93
N ALA A 309 -26.09 -6.68 2.78
CA ALA A 309 -26.76 -6.97 1.52
C ALA A 309 -27.63 -5.79 1.06
N GLU A 310 -28.41 -5.18 1.97
CA GLU A 310 -29.20 -3.96 1.70
C GLU A 310 -28.31 -2.81 1.25
N LYS A 311 -27.26 -2.49 2.01
CA LYS A 311 -26.29 -1.45 1.63
C LYS A 311 -25.62 -1.72 0.28
N TRP A 312 -25.41 -2.99 -0.07
CA TRP A 312 -24.85 -3.35 -1.36
C TRP A 312 -25.86 -3.14 -2.49
N LYS A 313 -27.13 -3.49 -2.27
CA LYS A 313 -28.23 -3.20 -3.20
C LYS A 313 -28.38 -1.68 -3.41
N ASP A 314 -28.41 -0.89 -2.34
CA ASP A 314 -28.50 0.58 -2.41
C ASP A 314 -27.38 1.19 -3.27
N ARG A 315 -26.16 0.65 -3.15
CA ARG A 315 -25.00 1.09 -3.96
C ARG A 315 -25.18 0.75 -5.43
N ILE A 316 -25.64 -0.46 -5.74
CA ILE A 316 -25.91 -0.88 -7.12
C ILE A 316 -27.03 -0.01 -7.71
N GLU A 317 -28.11 0.22 -6.97
CA GLU A 317 -29.22 1.07 -7.40
C GLU A 317 -28.77 2.51 -7.63
N SER A 318 -27.97 3.08 -6.74
CA SER A 318 -27.39 4.42 -6.94
C SER A 318 -26.51 4.48 -8.19
N GLN A 319 -25.67 3.47 -8.42
CA GLN A 319 -24.84 3.40 -9.62
C GLN A 319 -25.69 3.28 -10.89
N ASN A 320 -26.76 2.48 -10.86
CA ASN A 320 -27.68 2.32 -11.98
C ASN A 320 -28.46 3.62 -12.25
N LYS A 321 -28.98 4.30 -11.22
CA LYS A 321 -29.63 5.62 -11.35
C LYS A 321 -28.71 6.64 -12.01
N VAL A 322 -27.47 6.76 -11.54
CA VAL A 322 -26.48 7.66 -12.16
C VAL A 322 -26.20 7.29 -13.62
N ARG A 323 -26.16 5.99 -13.94
CA ARG A 323 -25.99 5.52 -15.33
C ARG A 323 -27.19 5.89 -16.20
N GLU A 324 -28.40 5.66 -15.70
CA GLU A 324 -29.66 5.98 -16.38
C GLU A 324 -29.81 7.49 -16.58
N GLU A 325 -29.51 8.33 -15.59
CA GLU A 325 -29.52 9.79 -15.72
C GLU A 325 -28.55 10.27 -16.80
N LYS A 326 -27.34 9.71 -16.83
CA LYS A 326 -26.36 10.00 -17.90
C LYS A 326 -26.85 9.54 -19.27
N GLN A 327 -27.58 8.44 -19.35
CA GLN A 327 -28.19 8.00 -20.61
C GLN A 327 -29.36 8.91 -21.01
N LYS A 328 -30.24 9.28 -20.08
CA LYS A 328 -31.37 10.19 -20.30
C LYS A 328 -30.90 11.55 -20.82
N THR A 329 -29.94 12.18 -20.14
CA THR A 329 -29.34 13.46 -20.58
C THR A 329 -28.70 13.36 -21.97
N ARG A 330 -28.03 12.25 -22.30
CA ARG A 330 -27.52 12.03 -23.67
C ARG A 330 -28.65 11.92 -24.69
N THR A 331 -29.71 11.16 -24.39
CA THR A 331 -30.86 11.02 -25.30
C THR A 331 -31.60 12.34 -25.50
N GLU A 332 -31.71 13.16 -24.45
CA GLU A 332 -32.30 14.48 -24.49
C GLU A 332 -31.47 15.44 -25.35
N ASN A 333 -30.15 15.54 -25.11
CA ASN A 333 -29.25 16.36 -25.95
C ASN A 333 -29.27 15.92 -27.42
N ILE A 334 -29.39 14.62 -27.70
CA ILE A 334 -29.53 14.11 -29.07
C ILE A 334 -30.86 14.56 -29.67
N ARG A 335 -31.98 14.45 -28.93
CA ARG A 335 -33.31 14.90 -29.36
C ARG A 335 -33.32 16.40 -29.62
N GLU A 336 -32.76 17.20 -28.71
CA GLU A 336 -32.61 18.65 -28.87
C GLU A 336 -31.81 19.00 -30.13
N ARG A 337 -30.68 18.32 -30.36
CA ARG A 337 -29.88 18.53 -31.58
C ARG A 337 -30.66 18.16 -32.84
N ILE A 338 -31.47 17.10 -32.80
CA ILE A 338 -32.36 16.73 -33.92
C ILE A 338 -33.43 17.81 -34.14
N GLN A 339 -34.07 18.28 -33.07
CA GLN A 339 -35.09 19.35 -33.13
C GLN A 339 -34.49 20.66 -33.66
N GLN A 340 -33.34 21.10 -33.17
CA GLN A 340 -32.64 22.28 -33.69
C GLN A 340 -32.32 22.15 -35.18
N LYS A 341 -31.89 20.97 -35.64
CA LYS A 341 -31.68 20.73 -37.09
C LYS A 341 -32.99 20.82 -37.89
N LYS A 342 -34.11 20.34 -37.34
CA LYS A 342 -35.44 20.48 -37.96
C LYS A 342 -35.86 21.95 -38.02
N MET A 343 -35.77 22.68 -36.91
CA MET A 343 -36.11 24.11 -36.84
C MET A 343 -35.26 24.94 -37.81
N ARG A 344 -33.94 24.73 -37.86
CA ARG A 344 -33.07 25.40 -38.85
C ARG A 344 -33.43 25.10 -40.31
N ARG A 345 -33.96 23.90 -40.61
CA ARG A 345 -34.45 23.57 -41.96
C ARG A 345 -35.76 24.30 -42.26
N ILE A 346 -36.65 24.39 -41.28
CA ILE A 346 -37.92 25.14 -41.37
C ILE A 346 -37.62 26.63 -41.55
N GLU A 347 -36.81 27.24 -40.68
CA GLU A 347 -36.37 28.65 -40.77
C GLU A 347 -35.72 28.96 -42.12
N LYS A 348 -34.89 28.06 -42.68
CA LYS A 348 -34.32 28.24 -44.02
C LYS A 348 -35.37 28.21 -45.11
N ARG A 349 -36.40 27.37 -44.99
CA ARG A 349 -37.52 27.30 -45.93
C ARG A 349 -38.38 28.56 -45.83
N GLU A 350 -38.75 28.97 -44.63
CA GLU A 350 -39.50 30.20 -44.37
C GLU A 350 -38.72 31.44 -44.81
N LYS A 351 -37.43 31.54 -44.51
CA LYS A 351 -36.59 32.65 -44.97
C LYS A 351 -36.48 32.70 -46.50
N LYS A 352 -36.50 31.56 -47.19
CA LYS A 352 -36.55 31.51 -48.66
C LYS A 352 -37.91 31.93 -49.19
N LEU A 353 -38.99 31.48 -48.55
CA LEU A 353 -40.37 31.87 -48.88
C LEU A 353 -40.60 33.37 -48.66
N MET A 354 -40.07 33.93 -47.58
CA MET A 354 -40.21 35.33 -47.18
C MET A 354 -39.17 36.28 -47.80
N ARG A 355 -38.24 35.77 -48.63
CA ARG A 355 -37.21 36.59 -49.28
C ARG A 355 -37.87 37.35 -50.44
N PRO A 356 -37.89 38.69 -50.43
CA PRO A 356 -38.45 39.44 -51.54
C PRO A 356 -37.64 39.14 -52.80
N GLY A 357 -38.26 38.49 -53.79
CA GLY A 357 -37.69 38.32 -55.12
C GLY A 357 -37.86 39.58 -55.96
N PHE A 358 -37.36 39.53 -57.21
CA PHE A 358 -37.50 40.60 -58.22
C PHE A 358 -38.97 40.95 -58.55
N GLU A 359 -39.93 40.07 -58.24
CA GLU A 359 -41.38 40.27 -58.47
C GLU A 359 -42.18 40.58 -57.18
N GLY A 360 -41.54 40.77 -56.02
CA GLY A 360 -42.26 40.97 -54.75
C GLY A 360 -42.81 39.68 -54.12
N ARG A 361 -43.42 39.80 -52.93
CA ARG A 361 -43.99 38.66 -52.17
C ARG A 361 -45.13 38.01 -52.97
N LYS A 362 -45.00 36.73 -53.30
CA LYS A 362 -46.13 35.90 -53.77
C LYS A 362 -46.81 35.33 -52.53
N ASP A 363 -47.96 35.88 -52.18
CA ASP A 363 -48.74 35.50 -50.99
C ASP A 363 -49.62 34.25 -51.18
N GLU A 364 -49.47 33.51 -52.29
CA GLU A 364 -50.33 32.35 -52.57
C GLU A 364 -49.52 31.12 -53.00
N TYR A 365 -49.81 29.99 -52.35
CA TYR A 365 -49.38 28.66 -52.77
C TYR A 365 -50.13 28.30 -54.05
N ILE A 366 -49.47 28.35 -55.20
CA ILE A 366 -49.99 27.80 -56.44
C ILE A 366 -49.97 26.27 -56.30
N ASN A 367 -51.12 25.69 -55.97
CA ASN A 367 -51.51 24.29 -56.21
C ASN A 367 -53.04 24.20 -56.08
N GLU A 368 -53.74 24.41 -57.19
CA GLU A 368 -54.96 23.65 -57.53
C GLU A 368 -54.55 22.36 -58.24
#